data_AF-A0A7K0N8G6-F1
#
_entry.id   AF-A0A7K0N8G6-F1
#
_cell.length_a   1.000
_cell.length_b   1.000
_cell.length_c   1.000
_cell.angle_alpha   90.00
_cell.angle_beta   90.00
_cell.angle_gamma   90.00
#
_symmetry.space_group_name_H-M   'P 1'
#
loop_
_entity.id
_entity.type
_entity.pdbx_description
1 polymer ?
#
loop_
_entity_poly.entity_id
_entity_poly.type
_entity_poly.pdbx_seq_one_letter_code
_entity_poly.pdbx_strand_id
1 'polypeptide(L)'
;STPRQIALYEALAAIDVSDGTTPRFGHLPYVMGEGNRKLSKRDPESSLLMYRETGYLPEALLNYLALLGWSMGDDQEFFSKEQMAEVFTLERVNQNPARFDLKKCTAINGDWIRSLAPAELVERIIPFLVAAKLILPKPSSEQLSILEIAAPLIQERMENLSQSVEMLAFMLQPAESFVVDEGDRGVIGPDAAPTLVAARAVLGELPRWQTDEIHEALRVTLVDGLGLKPKLAFTPLRVAITGRRISPPLFESMEILGRSACLARLDAAIGGG
;
A
#
# COMPACT_ATOMS: atom_id res chain seq x y z
N SER A 1 17.73 -32.49 17.47
CA SER A 1 17.66 -32.68 18.94
C SER A 1 16.82 -33.90 19.32
N THR A 2 15.87 -34.33 18.49
CA THR A 2 14.87 -35.36 18.79
C THR A 2 15.40 -36.64 19.45
N PRO A 3 16.48 -37.31 18.97
CA PRO A 3 16.97 -38.53 19.64
C PRO A 3 17.37 -38.31 21.11
N ARG A 4 17.93 -37.14 21.42
CA ARG A 4 18.30 -36.77 22.80
C ARG A 4 17.08 -36.45 23.67
N GLN A 5 16.03 -35.89 23.06
CA GLN A 5 14.78 -35.61 23.76
C GLN A 5 14.02 -36.90 24.11
N ILE A 6 14.01 -37.88 23.20
CA ILE A 6 13.41 -39.20 23.45
C ILE A 6 14.06 -39.88 24.65
N ALA A 7 15.40 -39.94 24.67
CA ALA A 7 16.15 -40.51 25.80
C ALA A 7 15.84 -39.79 27.14
N LEU A 8 15.60 -38.46 27.09
CA LEU A 8 15.22 -37.70 28.28
C LEU A 8 13.80 -38.05 28.76
N TYR A 9 12.82 -38.19 27.85
CA TYR A 9 11.46 -38.62 28.21
C TYR A 9 11.48 -40.01 28.85
N GLU A 10 12.23 -40.96 28.29
CA GLU A 10 12.42 -42.31 28.86
C GLU A 10 13.06 -42.26 30.25
N ALA A 11 14.09 -41.44 30.44
CA ALA A 11 14.75 -41.29 31.73
C ALA A 11 13.84 -40.67 32.80
N LEU A 12 13.03 -39.66 32.43
CA LEU A 12 12.06 -39.03 33.34
C LEU A 12 10.94 -40.00 33.73
N ALA A 13 10.53 -40.89 32.83
CA ALA A 13 9.59 -41.96 33.13
C ALA A 13 10.17 -42.98 34.12
N ALA A 14 11.43 -43.36 33.94
CA ALA A 14 12.11 -44.33 34.80
C ALA A 14 12.30 -43.88 36.25
N ILE A 15 12.17 -42.57 36.52
CA ILE A 15 12.24 -41.98 37.87
C ILE A 15 10.90 -41.43 38.35
N ASP A 16 9.79 -41.85 37.73
CA ASP A 16 8.41 -41.49 38.11
C ASP A 16 8.11 -39.97 38.08
N VAL A 17 8.88 -39.19 37.31
CA VAL A 17 8.66 -37.74 37.12
C VAL A 17 7.62 -37.46 36.02
N SER A 18 7.48 -38.37 35.06
CA SER A 18 6.46 -38.30 34.01
C SER A 18 5.91 -39.69 33.70
N ASP A 19 4.79 -39.78 32.99
CA ASP A 19 4.17 -41.04 32.56
C ASP A 19 4.90 -41.72 31.38
N GLY A 20 5.97 -41.12 30.87
CA GLY A 20 6.73 -41.63 29.73
C GLY A 20 6.09 -41.45 28.37
N THR A 21 5.01 -40.65 28.27
CA THR A 21 4.40 -40.32 26.99
C THR A 21 5.37 -39.49 26.13
N THR A 22 5.90 -40.10 25.06
CA THR A 22 6.71 -39.39 24.06
C THR A 22 5.80 -38.75 23.00
N PRO A 23 5.87 -37.43 22.76
CA PRO A 23 5.03 -36.78 21.76
C PRO A 23 5.41 -37.20 20.33
N ARG A 24 4.46 -37.03 19.40
CA ARG A 24 4.77 -37.11 17.96
C ARG A 24 5.55 -35.86 17.53
N PHE A 25 6.55 -36.05 16.68
CA PHE A 25 7.36 -34.95 16.12
C PHE A 25 7.03 -34.72 14.66
N GLY A 26 6.85 -33.45 14.27
CA GLY A 26 6.81 -33.00 12.88
C GLY A 26 7.92 -31.98 12.65
N HIS A 27 8.90 -32.32 11.82
CA HIS A 27 10.01 -31.42 11.49
C HIS A 27 9.68 -30.66 10.22
N LEU A 28 9.44 -29.36 10.35
CA LEU A 28 9.19 -28.49 9.22
C LEU A 28 10.48 -28.27 8.40
N PRO A 29 10.37 -28.12 7.07
CA PRO A 29 11.51 -27.78 6.23
C PRO A 29 12.04 -26.38 6.56
N TYR A 30 13.30 -26.11 6.19
CA TYR A 30 13.85 -24.77 6.34
C TYR A 30 13.24 -23.81 5.33
N VAL A 31 12.99 -22.58 5.77
CA VAL A 31 12.76 -21.45 4.86
C VAL A 31 14.11 -20.96 4.35
N MET A 32 14.24 -20.89 3.03
CA MET A 32 15.42 -20.44 2.31
C MET A 32 15.27 -18.97 1.95
N GLY A 33 16.35 -18.19 2.08
CA GLY A 33 16.39 -16.80 1.59
C GLY A 33 16.86 -16.76 0.13
N GLU A 34 17.57 -15.70 -0.25
CA GLU A 34 18.21 -15.63 -1.57
C GLU A 34 19.26 -16.73 -1.80
N GLY A 35 19.25 -17.32 -3.00
CA GLY A 35 20.14 -18.42 -3.39
C GLY A 35 19.85 -19.72 -2.63
N ASN A 36 20.89 -20.43 -2.18
CA ASN A 36 20.75 -21.72 -1.49
C ASN A 36 21.03 -21.64 0.01
N ARG A 37 20.94 -20.45 0.61
CA ARG A 37 21.18 -20.26 2.04
C ARG A 37 19.86 -20.20 2.81
N LYS A 38 19.88 -20.65 4.06
CA LYS A 38 18.75 -20.52 4.98
C LYS A 38 18.49 -19.04 5.23
N LEU A 39 17.21 -18.68 5.31
CA LEU A 39 16.82 -17.35 5.76
C LEU A 39 17.34 -17.15 7.20
N SER A 40 18.03 -16.06 7.43
CA SER A 40 18.72 -15.78 8.69
C SER A 40 18.23 -14.46 9.30
N LYS A 41 18.45 -14.28 10.61
CA LYS A 41 18.13 -13.03 11.32
C LYS A 41 18.87 -11.79 10.79
N ARG A 42 19.89 -11.99 9.94
CA ARG A 42 20.64 -10.89 9.31
C ARG A 42 19.97 -10.40 8.04
N ASP A 43 19.08 -11.21 7.46
CA ASP A 43 18.33 -10.86 6.28
C ASP A 43 17.11 -10.01 6.70
N PRO A 44 16.92 -8.79 6.17
CA PRO A 44 15.83 -7.91 6.58
C PRO A 44 14.44 -8.56 6.46
N GLU A 45 14.25 -9.38 5.42
CA GLU A 45 13.03 -10.13 5.14
C GLU A 45 12.68 -11.19 6.20
N SER A 46 13.59 -11.49 7.13
CA SER A 46 13.29 -12.35 8.29
C SER A 46 12.56 -11.63 9.43
N SER A 47 12.49 -10.29 9.39
CA SER A 47 11.93 -9.47 10.47
C SER A 47 10.44 -9.21 10.27
N LEU A 48 9.58 -9.90 11.05
CA LEU A 48 8.13 -9.61 11.08
C LEU A 48 7.82 -8.16 11.49
N LEU A 49 8.68 -7.52 12.28
CA LEU A 49 8.50 -6.13 12.69
C LEU A 49 8.60 -5.17 11.50
N MET A 50 9.52 -5.44 10.56
CA MET A 50 9.66 -4.64 9.35
C MET A 50 8.37 -4.65 8.53
N TYR A 51 7.76 -5.83 8.35
CA TYR A 51 6.50 -5.96 7.61
C TYR A 51 5.37 -5.18 8.28
N ARG A 52 5.26 -5.27 9.61
CA ARG A 52 4.29 -4.48 10.37
C ARG A 52 4.52 -2.98 10.20
N GLU A 53 5.76 -2.53 10.32
CA GLU A 53 6.15 -1.11 10.19
C GLU A 53 5.98 -0.56 8.77
N THR A 54 6.07 -1.43 7.75
CA THR A 54 5.85 -1.07 6.33
C THR A 54 4.40 -1.23 5.89
N GLY A 55 3.51 -1.74 6.75
CA GLY A 55 2.08 -1.80 6.46
C GLY A 55 1.63 -3.06 5.73
N TYR A 56 2.27 -4.18 6.00
CA TYR A 56 1.72 -5.49 5.67
C TYR A 56 0.64 -5.87 6.68
N LEU A 57 -0.45 -6.43 6.16
CA LEU A 57 -1.59 -6.90 6.93
C LEU A 57 -1.24 -8.22 7.62
N PRO A 58 -1.66 -8.43 8.89
CA PRO A 58 -1.45 -9.70 9.57
C PRO A 58 -2.10 -10.88 8.81
N GLU A 59 -3.26 -10.65 8.18
CA GLU A 59 -3.97 -11.63 7.35
C GLU A 59 -3.11 -12.08 6.16
N ALA A 60 -2.49 -11.13 5.47
CA ALA A 60 -1.61 -11.40 4.34
C ALA A 60 -0.35 -12.17 4.75
N LEU A 61 0.29 -11.77 5.86
CA LEU A 61 1.47 -12.46 6.37
C LEU A 61 1.12 -13.89 6.79
N LEU A 62 0.00 -14.12 7.47
CA LEU A 62 -0.44 -15.47 7.83
C LEU A 62 -0.72 -16.32 6.60
N ASN A 63 -1.43 -15.77 5.61
CA ASN A 63 -1.70 -16.43 4.35
C ASN A 63 -0.41 -16.82 3.62
N TYR A 64 0.53 -15.89 3.48
CA TYR A 64 1.78 -16.15 2.76
C TYR A 64 2.72 -17.10 3.53
N LEU A 65 2.85 -16.95 4.85
CA LEU A 65 3.68 -17.84 5.67
C LEU A 65 3.14 -19.28 5.67
N ALA A 66 1.83 -19.46 5.57
CA ALA A 66 1.23 -20.78 5.40
C ALA A 66 1.65 -21.43 4.07
N LEU A 67 1.83 -20.64 3.00
CA LEU A 67 2.29 -21.16 1.71
C LEU A 67 3.77 -21.59 1.71
N LEU A 68 4.53 -21.29 2.78
CA LEU A 68 5.90 -21.75 2.95
C LEU A 68 5.96 -23.20 3.42
N GLY A 69 5.64 -24.11 2.49
CA GLY A 69 5.71 -25.56 2.72
C GLY A 69 4.36 -26.19 3.00
N TRP A 70 3.25 -25.48 2.86
CA TRP A 70 1.90 -26.04 2.87
C TRP A 70 1.07 -25.42 1.74
N SER A 71 0.01 -26.11 1.31
CA SER A 71 -0.92 -25.60 0.29
C SER A 71 -2.35 -25.96 0.63
N MET A 72 -3.29 -25.08 0.27
CA MET A 72 -4.73 -25.31 0.45
C MET A 72 -5.27 -26.37 -0.53
N GLY A 73 -4.54 -26.64 -1.61
CA GLY A 73 -5.01 -27.44 -2.76
C GLY A 73 -5.60 -26.55 -3.84
N ASP A 74 -5.87 -27.14 -5.02
CA ASP A 74 -6.58 -26.50 -6.14
C ASP A 74 -5.99 -25.14 -6.59
N ASP A 75 -4.68 -24.97 -6.46
CA ASP A 75 -3.94 -23.73 -6.72
C ASP A 75 -4.49 -22.49 -5.97
N GLN A 76 -5.22 -22.70 -4.87
CA GLN A 76 -5.76 -21.62 -4.05
C GLN A 76 -4.66 -21.02 -3.16
N GLU A 77 -4.31 -19.77 -3.46
CA GLU A 77 -3.27 -19.03 -2.73
C GLU A 77 -3.81 -17.89 -1.86
N PHE A 78 -5.08 -17.50 -2.04
CA PHE A 78 -5.75 -16.48 -1.23
C PHE A 78 -6.72 -17.14 -0.24
N PHE A 79 -6.42 -17.04 1.05
CA PHE A 79 -7.23 -17.64 2.11
C PHE A 79 -6.96 -17.06 3.49
N SER A 80 -7.99 -17.04 4.34
CA SER A 80 -7.88 -16.61 5.74
C SER A 80 -7.24 -17.67 6.63
N LYS A 81 -6.82 -17.26 7.83
CA LYS A 81 -6.33 -18.16 8.88
C LYS A 81 -7.41 -19.17 9.28
N GLU A 82 -8.67 -18.74 9.32
CA GLU A 82 -9.82 -19.57 9.66
C GLU A 82 -10.04 -20.65 8.60
N GLN A 83 -10.03 -20.28 7.30
CA GLN A 83 -10.09 -21.24 6.19
C GLN A 83 -8.93 -22.23 6.22
N MET A 84 -7.71 -21.76 6.51
CA MET A 84 -6.55 -22.63 6.70
C MET A 84 -6.79 -23.63 7.85
N ALA A 85 -7.27 -23.17 9.00
CA ALA A 85 -7.46 -24.01 10.18
C ALA A 85 -8.47 -25.15 9.95
N GLU A 86 -9.48 -24.95 9.10
CA GLU A 86 -10.48 -25.96 8.76
C GLU A 86 -9.90 -27.14 7.95
N VAL A 87 -8.89 -26.88 7.12
CA VAL A 87 -8.38 -27.86 6.14
C VAL A 87 -6.91 -28.25 6.38
N PHE A 88 -6.26 -27.66 7.38
CA PHE A 88 -4.86 -27.93 7.66
C PHE A 88 -4.64 -29.38 8.08
N THR A 89 -3.70 -30.03 7.41
CA THR A 89 -3.28 -31.42 7.66
C THR A 89 -1.76 -31.51 7.48
N LEU A 90 -1.11 -32.34 8.30
CA LEU A 90 0.34 -32.51 8.25
C LEU A 90 0.78 -33.21 6.94
N GLU A 91 -0.10 -34.05 6.38
CA GLU A 91 0.10 -34.78 5.13
C GLU A 91 0.29 -33.84 3.92
N ARG A 92 -0.24 -32.61 3.99
CA ARG A 92 -0.09 -31.56 2.97
C ARG A 92 1.14 -30.68 3.19
N VAL A 93 1.91 -30.92 4.24
CA VAL A 93 3.17 -30.20 4.47
C VAL A 93 4.28 -30.82 3.61
N ASN A 94 4.83 -30.02 2.71
CA ASN A 94 5.92 -30.41 1.83
C ASN A 94 7.23 -30.58 2.62
N GLN A 95 8.01 -31.60 2.28
CA GLN A 95 9.33 -31.85 2.88
C GLN A 95 10.44 -30.98 2.25
N ASN A 96 10.20 -30.42 1.06
CA ASN A 96 11.17 -29.59 0.36
C ASN A 96 11.27 -28.20 1.02
N PRO A 97 12.49 -27.63 1.11
CA PRO A 97 12.69 -26.25 1.55
C PRO A 97 11.87 -25.26 0.72
N ALA A 98 11.10 -24.41 1.41
CA ALA A 98 10.38 -23.32 0.77
C ALA A 98 11.28 -22.08 0.66
N ARG A 99 11.29 -21.43 -0.50
CA ARG A 99 12.00 -20.16 -0.69
C ARG A 99 11.08 -19.02 -0.28
N PHE A 100 11.62 -18.08 0.49
CA PHE A 100 10.96 -16.81 0.72
C PHE A 100 11.00 -15.97 -0.57
N ASP A 101 9.83 -15.69 -1.13
CA ASP A 101 9.60 -14.78 -2.24
C ASP A 101 8.89 -13.52 -1.76
N LEU A 102 9.65 -12.44 -1.61
CA LEU A 102 9.11 -11.15 -1.18
C LEU A 102 8.06 -10.63 -2.16
N LYS A 103 8.23 -10.81 -3.48
CA LYS A 103 7.27 -10.31 -4.47
C LYS A 103 5.92 -11.00 -4.33
N LYS A 104 5.93 -12.31 -4.08
CA LYS A 104 4.69 -13.07 -3.81
C LYS A 104 4.03 -12.61 -2.51
N CYS A 105 4.81 -12.40 -1.45
CA CYS A 105 4.31 -11.85 -0.19
C CYS A 105 3.65 -10.47 -0.40
N THR A 106 4.31 -9.57 -1.14
CA THR A 106 3.79 -8.25 -1.50
C THR A 106 2.49 -8.35 -2.32
N ALA A 107 2.42 -9.26 -3.30
CA ALA A 107 1.24 -9.45 -4.13
C ALA A 107 0.03 -9.88 -3.29
N ILE A 108 0.20 -10.91 -2.43
CA ILE A 108 -0.84 -11.38 -1.50
C ILE A 108 -1.25 -10.24 -0.55
N ASN A 109 -0.31 -9.42 -0.08
CA ASN A 109 -0.64 -8.26 0.75
C ASN A 109 -1.51 -7.24 0.03
N GLY A 110 -1.21 -6.95 -1.24
CA GLY A 110 -2.06 -6.11 -2.09
C GLY A 110 -3.47 -6.69 -2.24
N ASP A 111 -3.60 -8.01 -2.44
CA ASP A 111 -4.91 -8.68 -2.54
C ASP A 111 -5.72 -8.53 -1.24
N TRP A 112 -5.07 -8.69 -0.09
CA TRP A 112 -5.71 -8.47 1.20
C TRP A 112 -6.10 -7.01 1.41
N ILE A 113 -5.27 -6.03 1.03
CA ILE A 113 -5.62 -4.60 1.09
C ILE A 113 -6.86 -4.32 0.23
N ARG A 114 -6.94 -4.88 -0.98
CA ARG A 114 -8.10 -4.77 -1.88
C ARG A 114 -9.37 -5.42 -1.30
N SER A 115 -9.22 -6.43 -0.45
CA SER A 115 -10.36 -7.10 0.20
C SER A 115 -10.96 -6.33 1.39
N LEU A 116 -10.25 -5.33 1.93
CA LEU A 116 -10.73 -4.55 3.08
C LEU A 116 -11.96 -3.71 2.71
N ALA A 117 -12.89 -3.59 3.66
CA ALA A 117 -13.96 -2.60 3.55
C ALA A 117 -13.37 -1.17 3.57
N PRO A 118 -13.94 -0.20 2.85
CA PRO A 118 -13.43 1.17 2.81
C PRO A 118 -13.20 1.81 4.19
N ALA A 119 -14.16 1.65 5.11
CA ALA A 119 -14.04 2.18 6.47
C ALA A 119 -12.87 1.55 7.24
N GLU A 120 -12.69 0.24 7.09
CA GLU A 120 -11.57 -0.48 7.72
C GLU A 120 -10.22 -0.05 7.11
N LEU A 121 -10.16 0.19 5.80
CA LEU A 121 -8.96 0.71 5.15
C LEU A 121 -8.56 2.07 5.74
N VAL A 122 -9.52 2.97 5.94
CA VAL A 122 -9.29 4.27 6.59
C VAL A 122 -8.69 4.09 7.98
N GLU A 123 -9.27 3.23 8.82
CA GLU A 123 -8.74 2.93 10.14
C GLU A 123 -7.30 2.39 10.09
N ARG A 124 -7.01 1.50 9.13
CA ARG A 124 -5.68 0.88 8.99
C ARG A 124 -4.61 1.82 8.44
N ILE A 125 -4.95 2.84 7.65
CA ILE A 125 -3.97 3.82 7.14
C ILE A 125 -3.66 4.97 8.13
N ILE A 126 -4.60 5.32 9.03
CA ILE A 126 -4.41 6.41 10.01
C ILE A 126 -3.07 6.34 10.75
N PRO A 127 -2.62 5.19 11.31
CA PRO A 127 -1.34 5.11 12.00
C PRO A 127 -0.14 5.54 11.15
N PHE A 128 -0.16 5.26 9.84
CA PHE A 128 0.91 5.63 8.91
C PHE A 128 0.91 7.14 8.62
N LEU A 129 -0.28 7.72 8.45
CA LEU A 129 -0.46 9.16 8.27
C LEU A 129 -0.03 9.96 9.51
N VAL A 130 -0.32 9.41 10.71
CA VAL A 130 0.13 9.97 11.99
C VAL A 130 1.65 9.89 12.14
N ALA A 131 2.25 8.74 11.82
CA ALA A 131 3.71 8.58 11.85
C ALA A 131 4.43 9.55 10.89
N ALA A 132 3.81 9.84 9.74
CA ALA A 132 4.26 10.84 8.79
C ALA A 132 3.96 12.30 9.19
N LYS A 133 3.30 12.52 10.35
CA LYS A 133 2.89 13.83 10.88
C LYS A 133 1.95 14.61 9.96
N LEU A 134 1.19 13.91 9.11
CA LEU A 134 0.19 14.52 8.23
C LEU A 134 -1.11 14.83 8.99
N ILE A 135 -1.44 13.99 9.97
CA ILE A 135 -2.64 14.13 10.81
C ILE A 135 -2.31 13.81 12.27
N LEU A 136 -3.18 14.23 13.18
CA LEU A 136 -3.12 13.82 14.59
C LEU A 136 -3.74 12.43 14.78
N PRO A 137 -3.44 11.70 15.88
CA PRO A 137 -4.02 10.39 16.16
C PRO A 137 -5.55 10.35 16.12
N LYS A 138 -6.19 11.47 16.45
CA LYS A 138 -7.61 11.71 16.20
C LYS A 138 -7.73 12.72 15.06
N PRO A 139 -8.07 12.29 13.83
CA PRO A 139 -8.22 13.22 12.72
C PRO A 139 -9.41 14.15 12.94
N SER A 140 -9.36 15.35 12.37
CA SER A 140 -10.51 16.25 12.35
C SER A 140 -11.66 15.67 11.52
N SER A 141 -12.88 16.17 11.68
CA SER A 141 -14.01 15.74 10.84
C SER A 141 -13.74 15.96 9.35
N GLU A 142 -13.06 17.06 9.01
CA GLU A 142 -12.66 17.36 7.62
C GLU A 142 -11.64 16.34 7.10
N GLN A 143 -10.62 16.00 7.89
CA GLN A 143 -9.63 14.99 7.53
C GLN A 143 -10.27 13.62 7.36
N LEU A 144 -11.19 13.23 8.24
CA LEU A 144 -11.94 11.97 8.11
C LEU A 144 -12.75 11.95 6.82
N SER A 145 -13.50 13.01 6.50
CA SER A 145 -14.26 13.08 5.24
C SER A 145 -13.36 12.96 4.02
N ILE A 146 -12.18 13.60 4.03
CA ILE A 146 -11.19 13.47 2.95
C ILE A 146 -10.73 12.01 2.83
N LEU A 147 -10.40 11.35 3.95
CA LEU A 147 -9.92 9.96 3.95
C LEU A 147 -10.98 8.98 3.48
N GLU A 148 -12.25 9.15 3.87
CA GLU A 148 -13.37 8.31 3.45
C GLU A 148 -13.57 8.33 1.94
N ILE A 149 -13.37 9.48 1.30
CA ILE A 149 -13.49 9.63 -0.15
C ILE A 149 -12.19 9.19 -0.86
N ALA A 150 -11.02 9.51 -0.31
CA ALA A 150 -9.75 9.31 -0.97
C ALA A 150 -9.18 7.88 -0.82
N ALA A 151 -9.44 7.19 0.30
CA ALA A 151 -8.89 5.85 0.54
C ALA A 151 -9.32 4.81 -0.52
N PRO A 152 -10.60 4.74 -0.95
CA PRO A 152 -11.00 3.86 -2.05
C PRO A 152 -10.26 4.15 -3.36
N LEU A 153 -9.92 5.42 -3.61
CA LEU A 153 -9.22 5.83 -4.83
C LEU A 153 -7.76 5.35 -4.87
N ILE A 154 -7.17 4.97 -3.73
CA ILE A 154 -5.79 4.48 -3.66
C ILE A 154 -5.70 2.99 -3.33
N GLN A 155 -6.79 2.37 -2.89
CA GLN A 155 -6.83 0.97 -2.45
C GLN A 155 -6.22 0.00 -3.47
N GLU A 156 -6.67 0.09 -4.73
CA GLU A 156 -6.17 -0.75 -5.83
C GLU A 156 -4.70 -0.52 -6.20
N ARG A 157 -4.12 0.61 -5.77
CA ARG A 157 -2.75 1.04 -6.10
C ARG A 157 -1.75 0.67 -5.01
N MET A 158 -2.21 0.24 -3.84
CA MET A 158 -1.36 -0.05 -2.70
C MET A 158 -0.92 -1.52 -2.65
N GLU A 159 0.37 -1.70 -2.48
CA GLU A 159 1.00 -2.97 -2.13
C GLU A 159 1.19 -3.11 -0.62
N ASN A 160 1.26 -1.99 0.10
CA ASN A 160 1.31 -1.93 1.56
C ASN A 160 0.71 -0.61 2.06
N LEU A 161 0.29 -0.57 3.33
CA LEU A 161 -0.41 0.59 3.88
C LEU A 161 0.46 1.84 3.97
N SER A 162 1.79 1.72 4.05
CA SER A 162 2.68 2.89 4.15
C SER A 162 2.68 3.77 2.89
N GLN A 163 2.38 3.18 1.72
CA GLN A 163 2.25 3.91 0.46
C GLN A 163 1.09 4.93 0.46
N SER A 164 0.11 4.78 1.37
CA SER A 164 -0.97 5.76 1.54
C SER A 164 -0.47 7.17 1.87
N VAL A 165 0.64 7.27 2.64
CA VAL A 165 1.24 8.55 3.04
C VAL A 165 1.55 9.39 1.81
N GLU A 166 2.27 8.78 0.89
CA GLU A 166 2.71 9.42 -0.34
C GLU A 166 1.56 9.78 -1.27
N MET A 167 0.54 8.94 -1.35
CA MET A 167 -0.62 9.17 -2.20
C MET A 167 -1.62 10.20 -1.63
N LEU A 168 -1.60 10.46 -0.32
CA LEU A 168 -2.58 11.33 0.35
C LEU A 168 -1.99 12.60 0.96
N ALA A 169 -0.67 12.69 1.14
CA ALA A 169 -0.01 13.83 1.79
C ALA A 169 -0.47 15.20 1.24
N PHE A 170 -0.60 15.31 -0.08
CA PHE A 170 -0.97 16.55 -0.72
C PHE A 170 -2.40 17.04 -0.40
N MET A 171 -3.28 16.17 0.11
CA MET A 171 -4.64 16.51 0.54
C MET A 171 -4.73 16.85 2.03
N LEU A 172 -3.78 16.37 2.83
CA LEU A 172 -3.85 16.43 4.30
C LEU A 172 -2.95 17.50 4.91
N GLN A 173 -1.95 17.96 4.17
CA GLN A 173 -1.01 18.99 4.63
C GLN A 173 -1.56 20.42 4.42
N PRO A 174 -1.16 21.39 5.26
CA PRO A 174 -1.45 22.81 5.03
C PRO A 174 -0.94 23.27 3.66
N ALA A 175 -1.62 24.23 3.05
CA ALA A 175 -1.31 24.71 1.70
C ALA A 175 0.14 25.21 1.58
N GLU A 176 0.67 25.83 2.63
CA GLU A 176 2.03 26.40 2.71
C GLU A 176 3.11 25.30 2.79
N SER A 177 2.72 24.08 3.17
CA SER A 177 3.60 22.92 3.22
C SER A 177 3.58 22.11 1.91
N PHE A 178 2.79 22.51 0.92
CA PHE A 178 2.76 21.84 -0.37
C PHE A 178 4.05 22.07 -1.16
N VAL A 179 4.70 20.97 -1.54
CA VAL A 179 5.93 20.97 -2.32
C VAL A 179 5.82 19.93 -3.43
N VAL A 180 6.32 20.30 -4.62
CA VAL A 180 6.49 19.39 -5.75
C VAL A 180 7.77 18.57 -5.55
N ASP A 181 7.65 17.25 -5.73
CA ASP A 181 8.77 16.32 -5.66
C ASP A 181 9.91 16.74 -6.60
N GLU A 182 11.15 16.68 -6.11
CA GLU A 182 12.31 17.17 -6.83
C GLU A 182 12.52 16.44 -8.17
N GLY A 183 12.23 15.14 -8.24
CA GLY A 183 12.31 14.34 -9.47
C GLY A 183 11.21 14.64 -10.50
N ASP A 184 10.16 15.33 -10.06
CA ASP A 184 9.01 15.71 -10.89
C ASP A 184 8.98 17.21 -11.24
N ARG A 185 9.83 18.05 -10.63
CA ARG A 185 9.89 19.51 -10.92
C ARG A 185 10.03 19.84 -12.40
N GLY A 186 10.85 19.09 -13.13
CA GLY A 186 11.05 19.30 -14.57
C GLY A 186 9.77 19.12 -15.41
N VAL A 187 8.72 18.47 -14.88
CA VAL A 187 7.44 18.32 -15.58
C VAL A 187 6.67 19.63 -15.68
N ILE A 188 6.82 20.51 -14.69
CA ILE A 188 6.13 21.80 -14.62
C ILE A 188 7.03 22.97 -15.04
N GLY A 189 8.09 22.69 -15.80
CA GLY A 189 9.01 23.70 -16.32
C GLY A 189 8.39 24.57 -17.44
N PRO A 190 9.22 25.41 -18.10
CA PRO A 190 8.74 26.39 -19.08
C PRO A 190 7.88 25.81 -20.22
N ASP A 191 8.19 24.59 -20.68
CA ASP A 191 7.43 23.91 -21.74
C ASP A 191 6.00 23.55 -21.32
N ALA A 192 5.74 23.40 -20.02
CA ALA A 192 4.42 23.12 -19.48
C ALA A 192 3.62 24.39 -19.15
N ALA A 193 4.26 25.56 -19.10
CA ALA A 193 3.61 26.81 -18.71
C ALA A 193 2.37 27.14 -19.57
N PRO A 194 2.38 27.01 -20.91
CA PRO A 194 1.19 27.26 -21.73
C PRO A 194 0.01 26.34 -21.36
N THR A 195 0.29 25.06 -21.09
CA THR A 195 -0.70 24.07 -20.66
C THR A 195 -1.30 24.43 -19.31
N LEU A 196 -0.45 24.79 -18.34
CA LEU A 196 -0.89 25.15 -16.99
C LEU A 196 -1.70 26.46 -16.98
N VAL A 197 -1.30 27.46 -17.77
CA VAL A 197 -2.04 28.72 -17.94
C VAL A 197 -3.43 28.47 -18.53
N ALA A 198 -3.53 27.65 -19.59
CA ALA A 198 -4.81 27.29 -20.19
C ALA A 198 -5.71 26.50 -19.21
N ALA A 199 -5.12 25.54 -18.48
CA ALA A 199 -5.83 24.77 -17.46
C ALA A 199 -6.37 25.67 -16.35
N ARG A 200 -5.53 26.56 -15.82
CA ARG A 200 -5.91 27.53 -14.79
C ARG A 200 -7.07 28.39 -15.28
N ALA A 201 -6.99 28.95 -16.49
CA ALA A 201 -8.03 29.80 -17.04
C ALA A 201 -9.39 29.09 -17.10
N VAL A 202 -9.45 27.88 -17.68
CA VAL A 202 -10.73 27.17 -17.80
C VAL A 202 -11.29 26.72 -16.44
N LEU A 203 -10.43 26.24 -15.54
CA LEU A 203 -10.84 25.87 -14.17
C LEU A 203 -11.32 27.09 -13.37
N GLY A 204 -10.73 28.26 -13.65
CA GLY A 204 -11.07 29.54 -13.04
C GLY A 204 -12.47 30.03 -13.37
N GLU A 205 -13.13 29.48 -14.38
CA GLU A 205 -14.49 29.86 -14.83
C GLU A 205 -15.53 28.76 -14.60
N LEU A 206 -15.13 27.62 -14.00
CA LEU A 206 -16.05 26.50 -13.79
C LEU A 206 -17.23 26.88 -12.88
N PRO A 207 -18.48 26.57 -13.28
CA PRO A 207 -19.66 26.87 -12.47
C PRO A 207 -19.78 25.93 -11.27
N ARG A 208 -19.49 24.64 -11.44
CA ARG A 208 -19.47 23.65 -10.34
C ARG A 208 -18.14 22.93 -10.31
N TRP A 209 -17.66 22.66 -9.10
CA TRP A 209 -16.38 22.01 -8.87
C TRP A 209 -16.59 20.52 -8.62
N GLN A 210 -16.88 19.78 -9.69
CA GLN A 210 -17.15 18.34 -9.67
C GLN A 210 -16.25 17.61 -10.67
N THR A 211 -15.87 16.37 -10.37
CA THR A 211 -14.93 15.55 -11.15
C THR A 211 -15.24 15.56 -12.65
N ASP A 212 -16.49 15.30 -13.04
CA ASP A 212 -16.88 15.20 -14.45
C ASP A 212 -16.76 16.55 -15.17
N GLU A 213 -17.11 17.66 -14.51
CA GLU A 213 -17.00 19.01 -15.08
C GLU A 213 -15.54 19.46 -15.19
N ILE A 214 -14.74 19.15 -14.18
CA ILE A 214 -13.29 19.41 -14.18
C ILE A 214 -12.65 18.66 -15.34
N HIS A 215 -12.94 17.36 -15.47
CA HIS A 215 -12.40 16.52 -16.54
C HIS A 215 -12.81 17.03 -17.91
N GLU A 216 -14.10 17.28 -18.14
CA GLU A 216 -14.61 17.70 -19.45
C GLU A 216 -14.06 19.06 -19.87
N ALA A 217 -14.04 20.04 -18.97
CA ALA A 217 -13.49 21.36 -19.26
C ALA A 217 -12.01 21.30 -19.65
N LEU A 218 -11.21 20.53 -18.90
CA LEU A 218 -9.80 20.35 -19.21
C LEU A 218 -9.57 19.56 -20.51
N ARG A 219 -10.40 18.55 -20.79
CA ARG A 219 -10.34 17.77 -22.04
C ARG A 219 -10.63 18.67 -23.24
N VAL A 220 -11.72 19.44 -23.21
CA VAL A 220 -12.10 20.36 -24.29
C VAL A 220 -11.01 21.41 -24.52
N THR A 221 -10.49 22.03 -23.47
CA THR A 221 -9.48 23.09 -23.63
C THR A 221 -8.12 22.54 -24.05
N LEU A 222 -7.59 21.53 -23.35
CA LEU A 222 -6.20 21.08 -23.52
C LEU A 222 -6.05 20.06 -24.64
N VAL A 223 -6.99 19.12 -24.77
CA VAL A 223 -6.90 18.04 -25.77
C VAL A 223 -7.52 18.50 -27.08
N ASP A 224 -8.79 18.91 -27.06
CA ASP A 224 -9.49 19.26 -28.30
C ASP A 224 -9.05 20.65 -28.82
N GLY A 225 -8.89 21.63 -27.93
CA GLY A 225 -8.51 23.00 -28.27
C GLY A 225 -7.04 23.16 -28.65
N LEU A 226 -6.12 22.70 -27.79
CA LEU A 226 -4.67 22.81 -28.02
C LEU A 226 -4.07 21.62 -28.78
N GLY A 227 -4.85 20.57 -29.05
CA GLY A 227 -4.37 19.37 -29.76
C GLY A 227 -3.37 18.52 -28.96
N LEU A 228 -3.29 18.70 -27.64
CA LEU A 228 -2.33 17.98 -26.81
C LEU A 228 -2.76 16.53 -26.63
N LYS A 229 -1.80 15.60 -26.67
CA LYS A 229 -2.06 14.22 -26.23
C LYS A 229 -2.42 14.21 -24.74
N PRO A 230 -3.36 13.36 -24.28
CA PRO A 230 -3.81 13.34 -22.87
C PRO A 230 -2.67 13.27 -21.85
N LYS A 231 -1.62 12.47 -22.14
CA LYS A 231 -0.44 12.39 -21.27
C LYS A 231 0.29 13.74 -21.13
N LEU A 232 0.44 14.49 -22.23
CA LEU A 232 1.10 15.80 -22.20
C LEU A 232 0.22 16.88 -21.59
N ALA A 233 -1.10 16.78 -21.74
CA ALA A 233 -2.06 17.68 -21.11
C ALA A 233 -2.11 17.49 -19.59
N PHE A 234 -2.24 16.25 -19.11
CA PHE A 234 -2.59 15.99 -17.71
C PHE A 234 -1.40 15.67 -16.81
N THR A 235 -0.23 15.29 -17.33
CA THR A 235 0.94 15.03 -16.47
C THR A 235 1.44 16.30 -15.77
N PRO A 236 1.58 17.46 -16.44
CA PRO A 236 1.95 18.71 -15.75
C PRO A 236 0.89 19.18 -14.77
N LEU A 237 -0.39 19.07 -15.14
CA LEU A 237 -1.49 19.39 -14.24
C LEU A 237 -1.45 18.51 -12.98
N ARG A 238 -1.21 17.20 -13.14
CA ARG A 238 -1.07 16.29 -12.01
C ARG A 238 0.07 16.71 -11.10
N VAL A 239 1.25 16.93 -11.63
CA VAL A 239 2.40 17.35 -10.82
C VAL A 239 2.15 18.68 -10.12
N ALA A 240 1.54 19.65 -10.80
CA ALA A 240 1.19 20.94 -10.19
C ALA A 240 0.19 20.78 -9.03
N ILE A 241 -0.80 19.89 -9.16
CA ILE A 241 -1.87 19.71 -8.16
C ILE A 241 -1.44 18.77 -7.02
N THR A 242 -0.85 17.63 -7.32
CA THR A 242 -0.57 16.56 -6.36
C THR A 242 0.89 16.55 -5.91
N GLY A 243 1.76 17.31 -6.57
CA GLY A 243 3.19 17.39 -6.29
C GLY A 243 4.00 16.27 -6.95
N ARG A 244 3.37 15.34 -7.67
CA ARG A 244 4.02 14.10 -8.16
C ARG A 244 3.33 13.49 -9.38
N ARG A 245 4.04 12.70 -10.18
CA ARG A 245 3.50 12.01 -11.38
C ARG A 245 2.57 10.83 -11.04
N ILE A 246 2.79 10.19 -9.90
CA ILE A 246 2.00 9.05 -9.41
C ILE A 246 1.10 9.56 -8.29
N SER A 247 -0.21 9.51 -8.50
CA SER A 247 -1.22 10.04 -7.58
C SER A 247 -2.50 9.22 -7.66
N PRO A 248 -3.48 9.46 -6.78
CA PRO A 248 -4.86 9.06 -7.03
C PRO A 248 -5.37 9.66 -8.36
N PRO A 249 -6.53 9.21 -8.87
CA PRO A 249 -7.21 9.83 -10.01
C PRO A 249 -7.24 11.35 -9.90
N LEU A 250 -6.78 12.04 -10.95
CA LEU A 250 -6.43 13.46 -10.88
C LEU A 250 -7.66 14.34 -10.63
N PHE A 251 -8.77 14.07 -11.32
CA PHE A 251 -9.93 14.94 -11.31
C PHE A 251 -10.71 14.82 -9.99
N GLU A 252 -10.81 13.60 -9.46
CA GLU A 252 -11.31 13.29 -8.12
C GLU A 252 -10.43 13.93 -7.06
N SER A 253 -9.10 13.89 -7.24
CA SER A 253 -8.18 14.58 -6.35
C SER A 253 -8.41 16.10 -6.34
N MET A 254 -8.69 16.69 -7.51
CA MET A 254 -9.01 18.11 -7.62
C MET A 254 -10.35 18.45 -6.96
N GLU A 255 -11.36 17.60 -7.10
CA GLU A 255 -12.65 17.77 -6.41
C GLU A 255 -12.46 17.76 -4.89
N ILE A 256 -11.74 16.77 -4.35
CA ILE A 256 -11.48 16.64 -2.91
C ILE A 256 -10.68 17.84 -2.36
N LEU A 257 -9.66 18.31 -3.08
CA LEU A 257 -8.87 19.49 -2.69
C LEU A 257 -9.68 20.79 -2.74
N GLY A 258 -10.67 20.85 -3.62
CA GLY A 258 -11.45 22.05 -3.89
C GLY A 258 -10.74 23.09 -4.77
N ARG A 259 -11.57 24.02 -5.28
CA ARG A 259 -11.19 25.04 -6.26
C ARG A 259 -10.03 25.92 -5.81
N SER A 260 -10.14 26.50 -4.62
CA SER A 260 -9.17 27.50 -4.14
C SER A 260 -7.76 26.90 -4.04
N ALA A 261 -7.63 25.69 -3.49
CA ALA A 261 -6.35 25.01 -3.37
C ALA A 261 -5.77 24.65 -4.74
N CYS A 262 -6.59 24.13 -5.65
CA CYS A 262 -6.14 23.76 -6.99
C CYS A 262 -5.65 24.98 -7.79
N LEU A 263 -6.40 26.08 -7.78
CA LEU A 263 -6.02 27.30 -8.50
C LEU A 263 -4.76 27.93 -7.89
N ALA A 264 -4.63 27.97 -6.57
CA ALA A 264 -3.42 28.47 -5.91
C ALA A 264 -2.17 27.65 -6.27
N ARG A 265 -2.29 26.32 -6.34
CA ARG A 265 -1.19 25.43 -6.76
C ARG A 265 -0.81 25.62 -8.23
N LEU A 266 -1.80 25.85 -9.10
CA LEU A 266 -1.55 26.18 -10.50
C LEU A 266 -0.86 27.53 -10.65
N ASP A 267 -1.33 28.56 -9.96
CA ASP A 267 -0.74 29.89 -9.98
C ASP A 267 0.73 29.84 -9.48
N ALA A 268 1.01 29.06 -8.44
CA ALA A 268 2.38 28.82 -7.95
C ALA A 268 3.25 28.08 -8.97
N ALA A 269 2.72 27.05 -9.64
CA ALA A 269 3.44 26.31 -10.67
C ALA A 269 3.72 27.17 -11.92
N ILE A 270 2.82 28.09 -12.27
CA ILE A 270 3.00 29.05 -13.38
C ILE A 270 4.04 30.13 -13.02
N GLY A 271 3.99 30.66 -11.79
CA GLY A 271 4.86 31.74 -11.34
C GLY A 271 6.26 31.32 -10.90
N GLY A 272 6.46 30.03 -10.59
CA GLY A 272 7.74 29.46 -10.14
C GLY A 272 8.54 28.70 -11.21
N GLY A 273 8.13 28.80 -12.48
CA GLY A 273 8.81 28.21 -13.64
C GLY A 273 10.02 29.00 -14.16
#